data_AF-A0A7X7PQV9-F1
#
_entry.id   AF-A0A7X7PQV9-F1
#
_cell.length_a   1.000
_cell.length_b   1.000
_cell.length_c   1.000
_cell.angle_alpha   90.00
_cell.angle_beta   90.00
_cell.angle_gamma   90.00
#
_symmetry.space_group_name_H-M   'P 1'
#
loop_
_entity.id
_entity.type
_entity.pdbx_description
1 polymer ?
#
loop_
_entity_poly.entity_id
_entity_poly.type
_entity_poly.pdbx_seq_one_letter_code
_entity_poly.pdbx_strand_id
1 'polypeptide(L)'
;MVGLSGGVDSAVAALVLLEAGYRVHGVTFSLWTDPSLSAENRCCSAHALCSARQTAERLGIPHEVVDLADPFYRVVVEPFVAAYAGGMTPNPCVACNARLRMPMLFRLAGQWGLDGIATGHYARLVGVPPRLHRARAEDKDQSYVLARVDPQVLESAHFPLGEMDKA
;
A
#
# COMPACT_ATOMS: atom_id res chain seq x y z
N MET A 1 -9.06 -1.80 7.29
CA MET A 1 -8.54 -2.56 6.14
C MET A 1 -7.04 -2.41 6.07
N VAL A 2 -6.26 -3.48 5.84
CA VAL A 2 -4.80 -3.41 5.68
C VAL A 2 -4.42 -3.83 4.28
N GLY A 3 -3.63 -3.00 3.58
CA GLY A 3 -3.03 -3.38 2.31
C GLY A 3 -1.87 -4.35 2.51
N LEU A 4 -2.05 -5.62 2.14
CA LEU A 4 -1.03 -6.67 2.19
C LEU A 4 -0.34 -6.78 0.83
N SER A 5 0.95 -6.44 0.77
CA SER A 5 1.75 -6.49 -0.46
C SER A 5 2.50 -7.81 -0.66
N GLY A 6 2.42 -8.72 0.30
CA GLY A 6 3.28 -9.91 0.38
C GLY A 6 4.67 -9.61 0.97
N GLY A 7 4.91 -8.37 1.41
CA GLY A 7 6.13 -7.97 2.11
C GLY A 7 5.99 -8.01 3.62
N VAL A 8 7.13 -8.11 4.31
CA VAL A 8 7.22 -8.17 5.79
C VAL A 8 6.56 -6.95 6.44
N ASP A 9 6.80 -5.75 5.95
CA ASP A 9 6.26 -4.53 6.55
C ASP A 9 4.73 -4.53 6.60
N SER A 10 4.06 -4.96 5.52
CA SER A 10 2.60 -5.04 5.51
C SER A 10 2.06 -6.13 6.46
N ALA A 11 2.80 -7.21 6.64
CA ALA A 11 2.46 -8.27 7.58
C ALA A 11 2.60 -7.80 9.03
N VAL A 12 3.69 -7.13 9.36
CA VAL A 12 3.93 -6.55 10.70
C VAL A 12 2.89 -5.47 10.99
N ALA A 13 2.55 -4.61 10.02
CA ALA A 13 1.50 -3.62 10.22
C ALA A 13 0.14 -4.24 10.55
N ALA A 14 -0.23 -5.35 9.90
CA ALA A 14 -1.45 -6.09 10.22
C ALA A 14 -1.39 -6.69 11.64
N LEU A 15 -0.25 -7.29 12.01
CA LEU A 15 -0.03 -7.86 13.34
C LEU A 15 -0.14 -6.81 14.45
N VAL A 16 0.51 -5.65 14.29
CA VAL A 16 0.48 -4.56 15.27
C VAL A 16 -0.95 -4.07 15.51
N LEU A 17 -1.77 -4.00 14.45
CA LEU A 17 -3.18 -3.62 14.58
C LEU A 17 -4.02 -4.70 15.29
N LEU A 18 -3.75 -5.98 15.02
CA LEU A 18 -4.40 -7.08 15.76
C LEU A 18 -4.06 -7.04 17.25
N GLU A 19 -2.77 -6.85 17.58
CA GLU A 19 -2.29 -6.75 18.96
C GLU A 19 -2.87 -5.51 19.69
N ALA A 20 -3.11 -4.43 18.95
CA ALA A 20 -3.80 -3.25 19.46
C ALA A 20 -5.34 -3.42 19.59
N GLY A 21 -5.88 -4.61 19.29
CA GLY A 21 -7.29 -4.95 19.48
C GLY A 21 -8.21 -4.59 18.29
N TYR A 22 -7.66 -4.21 17.15
CA TYR A 22 -8.46 -3.92 15.96
C TYR A 22 -8.96 -5.20 15.29
N ARG A 23 -10.14 -5.12 14.67
CA ARG A 23 -10.58 -6.11 13.69
C ARG A 23 -9.93 -5.80 12.35
N VAL A 24 -9.00 -6.66 11.94
CA VAL A 24 -8.23 -6.47 10.71
C VAL A 24 -8.85 -7.26 9.56
N HIS A 25 -9.00 -6.60 8.42
CA HIS A 25 -9.34 -7.22 7.13
C HIS A 25 -8.22 -6.89 6.14
N GLY A 26 -7.58 -7.92 5.58
CA GLY A 26 -6.49 -7.78 4.62
C GLY A 26 -6.99 -7.65 3.19
N VAL A 27 -6.35 -6.83 2.38
CA VAL A 27 -6.60 -6.80 0.93
C VAL A 27 -5.29 -6.77 0.18
N THR A 28 -5.22 -7.49 -0.93
CA THR A 28 -4.08 -7.44 -1.84
C THR A 28 -4.54 -6.98 -3.21
N PHE A 29 -3.76 -6.09 -3.82
CA PHE A 29 -4.03 -5.62 -5.18
C PHE A 29 -3.20 -6.42 -6.18
N SER A 30 -3.88 -7.13 -7.08
CA SER A 30 -3.25 -7.70 -8.27
C SER A 30 -3.04 -6.56 -9.27
N LEU A 31 -1.77 -6.29 -9.61
CA LEU A 31 -1.39 -5.19 -10.49
C LEU A 31 -0.92 -5.74 -11.83
N TRP A 32 -0.98 -4.88 -12.86
CA TRP A 32 -0.58 -5.27 -14.21
C TRP A 32 0.87 -5.71 -14.24
N THR A 33 1.14 -6.76 -15.02
CA THR A 33 2.48 -7.20 -15.38
C THR A 33 2.59 -7.26 -16.88
N ASP A 34 3.78 -6.97 -17.41
CA ASP A 34 4.00 -7.00 -18.85
C ASP A 34 3.82 -8.43 -19.39
N PRO A 35 2.89 -8.65 -20.33
CA PRO A 35 2.62 -9.97 -20.88
C PRO A 35 3.81 -10.54 -21.66
N SER A 36 4.74 -9.70 -22.14
CA SER A 36 5.94 -10.12 -22.86
C SER A 36 7.04 -10.67 -21.96
N LEU A 37 6.99 -10.41 -20.65
CA LEU A 37 7.94 -10.96 -19.69
C LEU A 37 7.81 -12.48 -19.59
N SER A 38 8.91 -13.19 -19.36
CA SER A 38 8.86 -14.63 -19.10
C SER A 38 7.99 -14.94 -17.88
N ALA A 39 7.45 -16.16 -17.80
CA ALA A 39 6.66 -16.60 -16.65
C ALA A 39 7.44 -16.47 -15.33
N GLU A 40 8.77 -16.62 -15.38
CA GLU A 40 9.69 -16.42 -14.27
C GLU A 40 9.73 -14.96 -13.78
N ASN A 41 9.68 -13.98 -14.69
CA ASN A 41 9.65 -12.56 -14.34
C ASN A 41 8.24 -12.07 -13.94
N ARG A 42 7.18 -12.73 -14.42
CA ARG A 42 5.82 -12.56 -13.88
C ARG A 42 5.64 -13.21 -12.50
N CYS A 43 6.49 -14.17 -12.14
CA CYS A 43 6.40 -14.92 -10.89
C CYS A 43 6.45 -14.01 -9.66
N CYS A 44 7.12 -12.86 -9.72
CA CYS A 44 7.16 -11.92 -8.60
C CYS A 44 5.78 -11.41 -8.17
N SER A 45 4.82 -11.22 -9.10
CA SER A 45 3.46 -10.81 -8.74
C SER A 45 2.67 -11.98 -8.14
N ALA A 46 2.77 -13.18 -8.73
CA ALA A 46 2.11 -14.38 -8.21
C ALA A 46 2.65 -14.78 -6.83
N HIS A 47 3.96 -14.69 -6.61
CA HIS A 47 4.59 -14.94 -5.32
C HIS A 47 4.13 -13.93 -4.26
N ALA A 48 4.01 -12.65 -4.61
CA ALA A 48 3.47 -11.62 -3.71
C ALA A 48 2.02 -11.92 -3.29
N LEU A 49 1.16 -12.35 -4.24
CA LEU A 49 -0.21 -12.77 -3.94
C LEU A 49 -0.24 -13.99 -2.99
N CYS A 50 0.55 -15.02 -3.27
CA CYS A 50 0.66 -16.21 -2.42
C CYS A 50 1.18 -15.87 -1.03
N SER A 51 2.21 -15.02 -0.94
CA SER A 51 2.78 -14.59 0.33
C SER A 51 1.77 -13.79 1.15
N ALA A 52 1.03 -12.85 0.53
CA ALA A 52 0.00 -12.09 1.21
C ALA A 52 -1.14 -12.98 1.75
N ARG A 53 -1.57 -13.96 0.94
CA ARG A 53 -2.56 -14.96 1.36
C ARG A 53 -2.07 -15.78 2.55
N GLN A 54 -0.84 -16.30 2.48
CA GLN A 54 -0.26 -17.08 3.57
C GLN A 54 -0.11 -16.23 4.85
N THR A 55 0.28 -14.96 4.73
CA THR A 55 0.31 -14.03 5.86
C THR A 55 -1.07 -13.88 6.49
N ALA A 56 -2.11 -13.66 5.69
CA ALA A 56 -3.47 -13.53 6.20
C ALA A 56 -3.96 -14.81 6.90
N GLU A 57 -3.70 -15.98 6.32
CA GLU A 57 -4.03 -17.28 6.91
C GLU A 57 -3.32 -17.47 8.27
N ARG A 58 -2.03 -17.14 8.37
CA ARG A 58 -1.27 -17.22 9.62
C ARG A 58 -1.75 -16.25 10.69
N LEU A 59 -2.20 -15.06 10.28
CA LEU A 59 -2.75 -14.04 11.18
C LEU A 59 -4.21 -14.30 11.54
N GLY A 60 -4.88 -15.27 10.88
CA GLY A 60 -6.29 -15.57 11.11
C GLY A 60 -7.24 -14.45 10.70
N ILE A 61 -6.89 -13.66 9.67
CA ILE A 61 -7.69 -12.52 9.20
C ILE A 61 -8.37 -12.82 7.85
N PRO A 62 -9.57 -12.27 7.59
CA PRO A 62 -10.17 -12.32 6.27
C PRO A 62 -9.28 -11.57 5.26
N HIS A 63 -9.22 -12.11 4.03
CA HIS A 63 -8.36 -11.61 2.98
C HIS A 63 -9.02 -11.70 1.61
N GLU A 64 -8.94 -10.61 0.86
CA GLU A 64 -9.47 -10.50 -0.49
C GLU A 64 -8.38 -10.05 -1.47
N VAL A 65 -8.46 -10.53 -2.70
CA VAL A 65 -7.62 -10.08 -3.81
C VAL A 65 -8.47 -9.25 -4.77
N VAL A 66 -8.05 -8.00 -5.00
CA VAL A 66 -8.73 -7.09 -5.93
C VAL A 66 -7.85 -6.89 -7.16
N ASP A 67 -8.41 -7.18 -8.32
CA ASP A 67 -7.73 -6.91 -9.59
C ASP A 67 -7.76 -5.41 -9.90
N LEU A 68 -6.57 -4.83 -10.00
CA LEU A 68 -6.33 -3.45 -10.41
C LEU A 68 -5.35 -3.38 -11.58
N ALA A 69 -5.24 -4.43 -12.40
CA ALA A 69 -4.34 -4.45 -13.54
C ALA A 69 -4.63 -3.28 -14.50
N ASP A 70 -5.85 -3.16 -15.01
CA ASP A 70 -6.23 -2.09 -15.93
C ASP A 70 -6.08 -0.68 -15.31
N PRO A 71 -6.60 -0.41 -14.10
CA PRO A 71 -6.36 0.86 -13.41
C PRO A 71 -4.88 1.18 -13.21
N PHE A 72 -4.07 0.20 -12.80
CA PHE A 72 -2.63 0.40 -12.59
C PHE A 72 -1.91 0.73 -13.89
N TYR A 73 -2.23 0.03 -14.98
CA TYR A 73 -1.63 0.32 -16.28
C TYR A 73 -1.92 1.75 -16.71
N ARG A 74 -3.19 2.17 -16.71
CA ARG A 74 -3.60 3.51 -17.15
C ARG A 74 -3.11 4.64 -16.23
N VAL A 75 -3.11 4.43 -14.92
CA VAL A 75 -2.81 5.50 -13.94
C VAL A 75 -1.32 5.62 -13.65
N VAL A 76 -0.56 4.52 -13.78
CA VAL A 76 0.85 4.46 -13.37
C VAL A 76 1.76 4.14 -14.55
N VAL A 77 1.51 3.04 -15.28
CA VAL A 77 2.44 2.55 -16.31
C VAL A 77 2.46 3.46 -17.53
N GLU A 78 1.30 3.76 -18.12
CA GLU A 78 1.20 4.59 -19.33
C GLU A 78 1.78 6.01 -19.11
N PRO A 79 1.46 6.74 -18.02
CA PRO A 79 2.09 8.04 -17.76
C PRO A 79 3.59 7.96 -17.49
N PHE A 80 4.05 6.87 -16.86
CA PHE A 80 5.47 6.64 -16.61
C PHE A 80 6.24 6.46 -17.93
N VAL A 81 5.76 5.59 -18.82
CA VAL A 81 6.36 5.34 -20.14
C VAL A 81 6.35 6.61 -20.99
N ALA A 82 5.22 7.33 -21.04
CA ALA A 82 5.11 8.59 -21.79
C ALA A 82 6.09 9.66 -21.28
N ALA A 83 6.24 9.81 -19.96
CA ALA A 83 7.18 10.77 -19.38
C ALA A 83 8.64 10.39 -19.70
N TYR A 84 9.01 9.11 -19.64
CA TYR A 84 10.33 8.65 -20.07
C TYR A 84 10.59 8.92 -21.56
N ALA A 85 9.61 8.65 -22.42
CA ALA A 85 9.71 8.98 -23.84
C ALA A 85 9.90 10.49 -24.10
N GLY A 86 9.39 11.33 -23.20
CA GLY A 86 9.60 12.78 -23.19
C GLY A 86 10.90 13.26 -22.52
N GLY A 87 11.82 12.36 -22.14
CA GLY A 87 13.10 12.72 -21.52
C GLY A 87 13.01 13.09 -20.03
N MET A 88 11.89 12.78 -19.36
CA MET A 88 11.69 13.02 -17.94
C MET A 88 12.06 11.78 -17.11
N THR A 89 12.32 11.98 -15.81
CA THR A 89 12.52 10.87 -14.85
C THR A 89 11.39 10.88 -13.80
N PRO A 90 10.21 10.33 -14.12
CA PRO A 90 9.06 10.28 -13.21
C PRO A 90 9.29 9.32 -12.03
N ASN A 91 8.64 9.59 -10.89
CA ASN A 91 8.55 8.64 -9.78
C ASN A 91 7.17 7.94 -9.79
N PRO A 92 7.09 6.66 -10.20
CA PRO A 92 5.81 5.95 -10.29
C PRO A 92 5.23 5.59 -8.92
N CYS A 93 6.05 5.48 -7.87
CA CYS A 93 5.58 5.15 -6.52
C CYS A 93 4.77 6.29 -5.91
N VAL A 94 5.23 7.53 -6.08
CA VAL A 94 4.49 8.73 -5.66
C VAL A 94 3.13 8.78 -6.37
N ALA A 95 3.10 8.55 -7.68
CA ALA A 95 1.85 8.53 -8.45
C ALA A 95 0.93 7.37 -8.04
N CYS A 96 1.48 6.17 -7.85
CA CYS A 96 0.74 4.98 -7.45
C CYS A 96 0.08 5.13 -6.09
N ASN A 97 0.80 5.63 -5.08
CA ASN A 97 0.22 5.89 -3.77
C ASN A 97 -0.87 6.96 -3.82
N ALA A 98 -0.59 8.08 -4.49
CA ALA A 98 -1.51 9.21 -4.55
C ALA A 98 -2.79 8.94 -5.36
N ARG A 99 -2.69 8.18 -6.45
CA ARG A 99 -3.77 8.06 -7.45
C ARG A 99 -4.41 6.69 -7.53
N LEU A 100 -3.77 5.66 -6.96
CA LEU A 100 -4.27 4.29 -7.02
C LEU A 100 -4.36 3.64 -5.64
N ARG A 101 -3.24 3.31 -5.00
CA ARG A 101 -3.23 2.44 -3.81
C ARG A 101 -4.03 3.03 -2.64
N MET A 102 -3.70 4.25 -2.21
CA MET A 102 -4.35 4.86 -1.05
C MET A 102 -5.82 5.17 -1.32
N PRO A 103 -6.20 5.80 -2.47
CA PRO A 103 -7.62 6.01 -2.79
C PRO A 103 -8.42 4.71 -2.93
N MET A 104 -7.83 3.65 -3.51
CA MET A 104 -8.51 2.36 -3.65
C MET A 104 -8.74 1.67 -2.32
N LEU A 105 -7.75 1.70 -1.41
CA LEU A 105 -7.94 1.23 -0.04
C LEU A 105 -9.07 1.99 0.65
N PHE A 106 -9.04 3.32 0.57
CA PHE A 106 -10.05 4.19 1.18
C PHE A 106 -11.45 3.88 0.67
N ARG A 107 -11.60 3.77 -0.65
CA ARG A 107 -12.87 3.43 -1.30
C ARG A 107 -13.39 2.06 -0.89
N LEU A 108 -12.54 1.04 -0.90
CA LEU A 108 -12.93 -0.33 -0.53
C LEU A 108 -13.29 -0.44 0.95
N ALA A 109 -12.53 0.23 1.83
CA ALA A 109 -12.86 0.29 3.25
C ALA A 109 -14.25 0.89 3.49
N GLY A 110 -14.57 2.01 2.83
CA GLY A 110 -15.91 2.60 2.89
C GLY A 110 -17.02 1.67 2.37
N GLN A 111 -16.78 0.99 1.23
CA GLN A 111 -17.74 0.03 0.66
C GLN A 111 -18.00 -1.17 1.56
N TRP A 112 -17.01 -1.58 2.36
CA TRP A 112 -17.12 -2.73 3.27
C TRP A 112 -17.47 -2.32 4.71
N GLY A 113 -17.77 -1.05 4.95
CA GLY A 113 -18.16 -0.54 6.26
C GLY A 113 -17.03 -0.62 7.31
N LEU A 114 -15.78 -0.44 6.90
CA LEU A 114 -14.61 -0.44 7.77
C LEU A 114 -14.23 1.00 8.16
N ASP A 115 -13.77 1.18 9.40
CA ASP A 115 -13.52 2.51 10.00
C ASP A 115 -12.27 3.22 9.45
N GLY A 116 -11.36 2.48 8.82
CA GLY A 116 -10.10 3.04 8.35
C GLY A 116 -9.26 2.09 7.52
N ILE A 117 -8.15 2.62 7.00
CA ILE A 117 -7.17 1.92 6.18
C ILE A 117 -5.80 1.93 6.84
N ALA A 118 -4.98 0.93 6.56
CA ALA A 118 -3.60 0.91 7.00
C ALA A 118 -2.68 0.29 5.96
N THR A 119 -1.41 0.67 6.04
CA THR A 119 -0.34 0.13 5.19
C THR A 119 0.94 -0.04 6.01
N GLY A 120 1.87 -0.84 5.50
CA GLY A 120 3.22 -0.98 6.08
C GLY A 120 4.15 0.18 5.77
N HIS A 121 3.65 1.38 5.44
CA HIS A 121 4.53 2.52 5.21
C HIS A 121 5.12 3.02 6.52
N TYR A 122 6.42 3.30 6.52
CA TYR A 122 7.09 4.03 7.59
C TYR A 122 6.85 5.53 7.37
N ALA A 123 5.77 6.04 7.95
CA ALA A 123 5.45 7.45 8.03
C ALA A 123 4.55 7.69 9.23
N ARG A 124 4.38 8.95 9.65
CA ARG A 124 3.52 9.28 10.79
C ARG A 124 2.43 10.25 10.39
N LEU A 125 1.31 10.16 11.09
CA LEU A 125 0.22 11.14 11.01
C LEU A 125 0.11 11.84 12.37
N VAL A 126 0.27 13.16 12.38
CA VAL A 126 0.37 13.95 13.62
C VAL A 126 -0.65 15.10 13.61
N GLY A 127 -1.34 15.26 14.73
CA GLY A 127 -2.30 16.34 14.96
C GLY A 127 -3.71 16.04 14.43
N VAL A 128 -4.60 17.02 14.61
CA VAL A 128 -5.98 17.00 14.10
C VAL A 128 -6.22 18.34 13.38
N PRO A 129 -6.50 18.36 12.06
CA PRO A 129 -6.49 17.20 11.17
C PRO A 129 -5.07 16.59 11.02
N PRO A 130 -4.97 15.30 10.66
CA PRO A 130 -3.69 14.61 10.58
C PRO A 130 -2.82 15.18 9.48
N ARG A 131 -1.55 15.44 9.82
CA ARG A 131 -0.51 15.85 8.88
C ARG A 131 0.48 14.73 8.69
N LEU A 132 0.97 14.57 7.46
CA LEU A 132 2.03 13.62 7.15
C LEU A 132 3.38 14.10 7.72
N HIS A 133 4.03 13.25 8.50
CA HIS A 133 5.34 13.47 9.10
C HIS A 133 6.29 12.31 8.76
N ARG A 134 7.59 12.58 8.84
CA ARG A 134 8.63 11.55 8.71
C ARG A 134 8.47 10.47 9.78
N ALA A 135 8.77 9.22 9.42
CA ALA A 135 8.91 8.13 10.38
C ALA A 135 9.93 8.46 11.48
N ARG A 136 9.83 7.78 12.62
CA ARG A 136 10.83 7.86 13.68
C ARG A 136 12.17 7.28 13.25
N ALA A 137 12.17 6.14 12.57
CA ALA A 137 13.34 5.59 11.90
C ALA A 137 13.60 6.35 10.58
N GLU A 138 14.45 7.38 10.64
CA GLU A 138 14.70 8.29 9.51
C GLU A 138 15.22 7.60 8.24
N ASP A 139 15.99 6.53 8.38
CA ASP A 139 16.57 5.76 7.27
C ASP A 139 15.56 4.85 6.56
N LYS A 140 14.42 4.61 7.20
CA LYS A 140 13.29 3.87 6.63
C LYS A 140 12.15 4.79 6.21
N ASP A 141 12.28 6.10 6.38
CA ASP A 141 11.20 7.05 6.13
C ASP A 141 10.67 6.97 4.68
N GLN A 142 9.35 6.80 4.59
CA GLN A 142 8.60 6.70 3.34
C GLN A 142 7.59 7.83 3.18
N SER A 143 7.66 8.88 4.01
CA SER A 143 6.80 10.07 3.89
C SER A 143 6.87 10.70 2.48
N TYR A 144 8.03 10.64 1.82
CA TYR A 144 8.22 11.15 0.46
C TYR A 144 7.25 10.51 -0.56
N VAL A 145 7.07 9.18 -0.53
CA VAL A 145 6.20 8.48 -1.50
C VAL A 145 4.71 8.67 -1.20
N LEU A 146 4.37 9.28 -0.05
CA LEU A 146 3.03 9.62 0.38
C LEU A 146 2.71 11.11 0.22
N ALA A 147 3.69 11.95 -0.16
CA ALA A 147 3.58 13.41 -0.15
C ALA A 147 2.46 13.99 -1.04
N ARG A 148 1.92 13.20 -1.99
CA ARG A 148 0.82 13.61 -2.88
C ARG A 148 -0.50 12.89 -2.60
N VAL A 149 -0.58 12.10 -1.52
CA VAL A 149 -1.82 11.45 -1.11
C VAL A 149 -2.80 12.54 -0.65
N ASP A 150 -4.05 12.40 -1.07
CA ASP A 150 -5.12 13.33 -0.71
C ASP A 150 -5.28 13.38 0.82
N PRO A 151 -5.30 14.59 1.44
CA PRO A 151 -5.53 14.73 2.88
C PRO A 151 -6.76 13.98 3.40
N GLN A 152 -7.85 13.92 2.63
CA GLN A 152 -9.05 13.18 3.01
C GLN A 152 -8.78 11.67 3.18
N VAL A 153 -7.90 11.10 2.35
CA VAL A 153 -7.50 9.70 2.47
C VAL A 153 -6.60 9.50 3.70
N LEU A 154 -5.78 10.50 4.04
CA LEU A 154 -4.93 10.46 5.24
C LEU A 154 -5.74 10.53 6.53
N GLU A 155 -6.93 11.16 6.54
CA GLU A 155 -7.81 11.21 7.71
C GLU A 155 -8.26 9.84 8.20
N SER A 156 -8.36 8.86 7.30
CA SER A 156 -8.73 7.48 7.64
C SER A 156 -7.53 6.52 7.60
N ALA A 157 -6.31 7.02 7.42
CA ALA A 157 -5.13 6.19 7.28
C ALA A 157 -4.41 5.95 8.61
N HIS A 158 -3.82 4.76 8.73
CA HIS A 158 -2.95 4.38 9.83
C HIS A 158 -1.63 3.83 9.27
N PHE A 159 -0.51 4.23 9.89
CA PHE A 159 0.84 3.77 9.54
C PHE A 159 1.49 3.15 10.78
N PRO A 160 1.18 1.89 11.12
CA PRO A 160 1.59 1.29 12.40
C PRO A 160 3.10 1.22 12.61
N LEU A 161 3.88 1.22 11.52
CA LEU A 161 5.35 1.14 11.59
C LEU A 161 6.02 2.50 11.76
N GLY A 162 5.27 3.61 11.65
CA GLY A 162 5.82 4.97 11.71
C GLY A 162 6.48 5.34 13.03
N GLU A 163 6.04 4.73 14.13
CA GLU A 163 6.55 4.96 15.48
C GLU A 163 7.60 3.93 15.91
N MET A 164 7.87 2.91 15.09
CA MET A 164 8.87 1.90 15.41
C MET A 164 10.28 2.45 15.26
N ASP A 165 11.11 2.18 16.27
CA ASP A 165 12.55 2.40 16.18
C ASP A 165 13.18 1.34 15.25
N LYS A 166 14.36 1.67 14.73
CA LYS A 166 15.15 0.73 13.94
C LYS A 166 15.65 -0.39 14.86
N ALA A 167 15.15 -1.60 14.64
CA ALA A 167 15.79 -2.83 15.12
C ALA A 167 17.15 -3.04 14.42
#